data_AF-A0AA50N6L4-F1
#
_entry.id   AF-A0AA50N6L4-F1
#
_cell.length_a   1.000
_cell.length_b   1.000
_cell.length_c   1.000
_cell.angle_alpha   90.00
_cell.angle_beta   90.00
_cell.angle_gamma   90.00
#
_symmetry.space_group_name_H-M   'P 1'
#
loop_
_entity.id
_entity.type
_entity.pdbx_description
1 polymer ?
#
loop_
_entity_poly.entity_id
_entity_poly.type
_entity_poly.pdbx_seq_one_letter_code
_entity_poly.pdbx_strand_id
1 'polypeptide(L)'
;EQTVFYAKCLANDVPTAVEILADIIQNSSLAEPEIERERGVILREMQDVESNLQEVVFDHLHATAFQGTPLGQTILGPTKNIKKISKADLQQYIKSHYQPGRIVLAGAGGIEHEKLVELANKNFSGLKNTSSDFKLGPCRYTGSEIRVRDDSMPLVHVALAVEGAGWTDADNIPLMVANTLIGAWDRSQGGGANNASFLARAASIENLAHSFQSFNTCYKDTGLWGIYFVSEPMQVEDMVFNIQREWMKLCLTVTEGEVERAKNLLKTNMLLQLDGTTPICEDIG
;
A
#
# COMPACT_ATOMS: atom_id res chain seq x y z
N GLU A 1 2.84 6.76 0.35
CA GLU A 1 3.27 8.12 0.79
C GLU A 1 2.35 9.24 0.27
N GLN A 2 1.12 8.91 -0.12
CA GLN A 2 0.19 9.84 -0.77
C GLN A 2 -1.15 9.80 0.00
N THR A 3 -1.94 10.87 -0.14
CA THR A 3 -3.31 10.95 0.37
C THR A 3 -4.23 11.31 -0.78
N VAL A 4 -5.31 10.55 -0.98
CA VAL A 4 -6.21 10.72 -2.12
C VAL A 4 -7.59 11.17 -1.62
N PHE A 5 -8.08 12.28 -2.18
CA PHE A 5 -9.47 12.72 -2.05
C PHE A 5 -10.09 12.68 -3.45
N TYR A 6 -11.06 11.80 -3.67
CA TYR A 6 -11.67 11.63 -4.99
C TYR A 6 -13.20 11.64 -4.92
N ALA A 7 -13.82 11.95 -6.06
CA ALA A 7 -15.28 11.90 -6.21
C ALA A 7 -15.62 11.27 -7.56
N LYS A 8 -16.64 10.40 -7.57
CA LYS A 8 -17.23 9.83 -8.79
C LYS A 8 -18.59 10.48 -9.03
N CYS A 9 -18.76 11.13 -10.18
CA CYS A 9 -19.96 11.89 -10.52
C CYS A 9 -20.31 11.76 -12.01
N LEU A 10 -21.48 12.27 -12.40
CA LEU A 10 -21.85 12.39 -13.81
C LEU A 10 -21.10 13.56 -14.46
N ALA A 11 -20.89 13.50 -15.77
CA ALA A 11 -20.12 14.52 -16.52
C ALA A 11 -20.63 15.96 -16.30
N ASN A 12 -21.94 16.13 -16.15
CA ASN A 12 -22.55 17.44 -15.92
C ASN A 12 -22.29 17.99 -14.50
N ASP A 13 -22.01 17.12 -13.53
CA ASP A 13 -21.81 17.47 -12.12
C ASP A 13 -20.32 17.70 -11.78
N VAL A 14 -19.41 17.51 -12.74
CA VAL A 14 -17.97 17.69 -12.50
C VAL A 14 -17.62 19.09 -11.99
N PRO A 15 -18.19 20.20 -12.50
CA PRO A 15 -17.94 21.52 -11.92
C PRO A 15 -18.23 21.59 -10.41
N THR A 16 -19.35 21.01 -9.99
CA THR A 16 -19.77 20.93 -8.57
C THR A 16 -18.83 20.03 -7.77
N ALA A 17 -18.42 18.89 -8.31
CA ALA A 17 -17.51 17.98 -7.64
C ALA A 17 -16.13 18.61 -7.39
N VAL A 18 -15.60 19.34 -8.38
CA VAL A 18 -14.32 20.06 -8.23
C VAL A 18 -14.44 21.20 -7.21
N GLU A 19 -15.56 21.92 -7.20
CA GLU A 19 -15.84 22.95 -6.19
C GLU A 19 -15.88 22.37 -4.77
N ILE A 20 -16.58 21.25 -4.57
CA ILE A 20 -16.64 20.57 -3.27
C ILE A 20 -15.26 20.09 -2.81
N LEU A 21 -14.48 19.45 -3.69
CA LEU A 21 -13.13 18.99 -3.36
C LEU A 21 -12.22 20.16 -2.99
N ALA A 22 -12.29 21.26 -3.74
CA ALA A 22 -11.51 22.46 -3.46
C ALA A 22 -11.88 23.09 -2.11
N ASP A 23 -13.16 23.12 -1.76
CA ASP A 23 -13.64 23.66 -0.48
C ASP A 23 -13.22 22.78 0.71
N ILE A 24 -13.33 21.45 0.58
CA ILE A 24 -12.88 20.50 1.61
C ILE A 24 -11.38 20.65 1.90
N ILE A 25 -10.56 20.79 0.85
CA ILE A 25 -9.09 20.88 0.99
C ILE A 25 -8.66 22.23 1.58
N GLN A 26 -9.32 23.33 1.22
CA GLN A 26 -8.88 24.69 1.56
C GLN A 26 -9.57 25.29 2.79
N ASN A 27 -10.87 25.02 2.96
CA ASN A 27 -11.74 25.74 3.90
C ASN A 27 -12.31 24.83 5.00
N SER A 28 -11.61 23.75 5.35
CA SER A 28 -12.02 22.85 6.43
C SER A 28 -12.14 23.60 7.77
N SER A 29 -13.35 23.62 8.33
CA SER A 29 -13.69 24.40 9.53
C SER A 29 -13.11 23.82 10.82
N LEU A 30 -12.83 22.51 10.84
CA LEU A 30 -12.26 21.75 11.96
C LEU A 30 -12.94 22.13 13.30
N ALA A 31 -14.26 21.98 13.37
CA ALA A 31 -15.02 22.30 14.58
C ALA A 31 -14.68 21.31 15.71
N GLU A 32 -14.45 21.81 16.93
CA GLU A 32 -14.09 20.97 18.09
C GLU A 32 -15.06 19.81 18.33
N PRO A 33 -16.40 19.98 18.28
CA PRO A 33 -17.31 18.84 18.46
C PRO A 33 -17.15 17.74 17.41
N GLU A 34 -16.80 18.10 16.17
CA GLU A 34 -16.55 17.13 15.09
C GLU A 34 -15.23 16.40 15.29
N ILE A 35 -14.17 17.10 15.76
CA ILE A 35 -12.89 16.47 16.10
C ILE A 35 -13.08 15.46 17.24
N GLU A 36 -13.82 15.83 18.30
CA GLU A 36 -14.12 14.93 19.41
C GLU A 36 -14.92 13.71 18.96
N ARG A 37 -15.92 13.91 18.10
CA ARG A 37 -16.73 12.84 17.52
C ARG A 37 -15.88 11.88 16.70
N GLU A 38 -15.07 12.43 15.78
CA GLU A 38 -14.23 11.64 14.88
C GLU A 38 -13.14 10.88 15.65
N ARG A 39 -12.58 11.48 16.70
CA ARG A 39 -11.63 10.77 17.57
C ARG A 39 -12.25 9.51 18.18
N GLY A 40 -13.51 9.56 18.58
CA GLY A 40 -14.23 8.39 19.08
C GLY A 40 -14.48 7.31 18.01
N VAL A 41 -14.60 7.71 16.74
CA VAL A 41 -14.69 6.78 15.60
C VAL A 41 -13.34 6.11 15.36
N ILE A 42 -12.26 6.90 15.22
CA ILE A 42 -10.90 6.38 15.00
C ILE A 42 -10.47 5.42 16.10
N LEU A 43 -10.79 5.71 17.37
CA LEU A 43 -10.46 4.81 18.48
C LEU A 43 -11.20 3.47 18.43
N ARG A 44 -12.37 3.40 17.79
CA ARG A 44 -13.08 2.13 17.55
C ARG A 44 -12.52 1.41 16.34
N GLU A 45 -12.25 2.13 15.26
CA GLU A 45 -11.62 1.57 14.06
C GLU A 45 -10.26 0.93 14.37
N MET A 46 -9.47 1.52 15.29
CA MET A 46 -8.24 0.90 15.77
C MET A 46 -8.46 -0.51 16.34
N GLN A 47 -9.57 -0.73 17.06
CA GLN A 47 -9.89 -2.05 17.61
C GLN A 47 -10.30 -3.03 16.50
N ASP A 48 -10.98 -2.53 15.46
CA ASP A 48 -11.36 -3.35 14.32
C ASP A 48 -10.13 -3.72 13.47
N VAL A 49 -9.17 -2.81 13.28
CA VAL A 49 -7.90 -3.09 12.58
C VAL A 49 -7.06 -4.14 13.32
N GLU A 50 -7.07 -4.16 14.65
CA GLU A 50 -6.40 -5.21 15.44
C GLU A 50 -6.97 -6.61 15.16
N SER A 51 -8.19 -6.72 14.62
CA SER A 51 -8.76 -8.00 14.19
C SER A 51 -8.29 -8.44 12.79
N ASN A 52 -7.77 -7.52 11.97
CA ASN A 52 -7.16 -7.83 10.69
C ASN A 52 -5.68 -8.18 10.86
N LEU A 53 -5.42 -9.46 11.13
CA LEU A 53 -4.08 -9.98 11.39
C LEU A 53 -3.08 -9.74 10.25
N GLN A 54 -3.55 -9.63 9.00
CA GLN A 54 -2.67 -9.30 7.88
C GLN A 54 -2.10 -7.88 8.05
N GLU A 55 -2.97 -6.89 8.29
CA GLU A 55 -2.55 -5.51 8.51
C GLU A 55 -1.64 -5.38 9.74
N VAL A 56 -1.97 -6.06 10.84
CA VAL A 56 -1.12 -6.09 12.05
C VAL A 56 0.27 -6.64 11.75
N VAL A 57 0.37 -7.73 10.97
CA VAL A 57 1.66 -8.30 10.56
C VAL A 57 2.44 -7.33 9.66
N PHE A 58 1.78 -6.64 8.73
CA PHE A 58 2.44 -5.64 7.90
C PHE A 58 2.89 -4.40 8.71
N ASP A 59 2.13 -3.94 9.69
CA ASP A 59 2.54 -2.86 10.59
C ASP A 59 3.79 -3.25 11.39
N HIS A 60 3.83 -4.48 11.94
CA HIS A 60 5.02 -5.00 12.60
C HIS A 60 6.21 -5.17 11.64
N LEU A 61 5.96 -5.62 10.41
CA LEU A 61 7.00 -5.75 9.39
C LEU A 61 7.62 -4.37 9.09
N HIS A 62 6.82 -3.33 8.84
CA HIS A 62 7.34 -1.99 8.57
C HIS A 62 8.10 -1.42 9.78
N ALA A 63 7.53 -1.57 10.99
CA ALA A 63 8.16 -1.10 12.22
C ALA A 63 9.53 -1.75 12.45
N THR A 64 9.69 -3.03 12.11
CA THR A 64 10.94 -3.76 12.30
C THR A 64 11.90 -3.65 11.11
N ALA A 65 11.40 -3.44 9.91
CA ALA A 65 12.22 -3.24 8.72
C ALA A 65 12.86 -1.85 8.70
N PHE A 66 12.12 -0.82 9.13
CA PHE A 66 12.49 0.59 9.00
C PHE A 66 12.66 1.28 10.36
N GLN A 67 13.30 0.59 11.31
CA GLN A 67 13.45 1.03 12.70
C GLN A 67 14.08 2.42 12.81
N GLY A 68 13.44 3.30 13.57
CA GLY A 68 13.92 4.66 13.82
C GLY A 68 13.76 5.61 12.63
N THR A 69 13.04 5.21 11.59
CA THR A 69 12.73 6.06 10.43
C THR A 69 11.23 6.34 10.34
N PRO A 70 10.80 7.34 9.54
CA PRO A 70 9.38 7.64 9.36
C PRO A 70 8.54 6.48 8.82
N LEU A 71 9.10 5.62 7.95
CA LEU A 71 8.39 4.46 7.38
C LEU A 71 8.09 3.36 8.40
N GLY A 72 8.76 3.35 9.56
CA GLY A 72 8.46 2.41 10.65
C GLY A 72 7.25 2.80 11.49
N GLN A 73 6.61 3.95 11.22
CA GLN A 73 5.43 4.41 11.96
C GLN A 73 4.16 3.92 11.27
N THR A 74 3.20 3.43 12.06
CA THR A 74 1.89 3.02 11.53
C THR A 74 1.06 4.23 11.12
N ILE A 75 0.13 4.04 10.19
CA ILE A 75 -0.71 5.12 9.64
C ILE A 75 -1.56 5.78 10.73
N LEU A 76 -2.17 4.97 11.60
CA LEU A 76 -3.02 5.46 12.70
C LEU A 76 -2.21 6.10 13.83
N GLY A 77 -0.98 5.62 14.04
CA GLY A 77 -0.15 6.01 15.17
C GLY A 77 -0.70 5.54 16.52
N PRO A 78 -0.04 5.93 17.63
CA PRO A 78 -0.39 5.40 18.95
C PRO A 78 -1.61 6.12 19.55
N THR A 79 -2.44 5.38 20.28
CA THR A 79 -3.64 5.88 20.98
C THR A 79 -3.38 7.13 21.83
N LYS A 80 -2.21 7.21 22.48
CA LYS A 80 -1.81 8.37 23.30
C LYS A 80 -1.68 9.67 22.49
N ASN A 81 -1.31 9.57 21.22
CA ASN A 81 -1.18 10.72 20.31
C ASN A 81 -2.56 11.11 19.78
N ILE A 82 -3.39 10.14 19.38
CA ILE A 82 -4.78 10.37 18.93
C ILE A 82 -5.57 11.11 20.02
N LYS A 83 -5.42 10.73 21.29
CA LYS A 83 -6.06 11.40 22.44
C LYS A 83 -5.60 12.85 22.68
N LYS A 84 -4.47 13.25 22.11
CA LYS A 84 -3.87 14.58 22.31
C LYS A 84 -3.95 15.47 21.09
N ILE A 85 -4.31 14.94 19.93
CA ILE A 85 -4.39 15.73 18.69
C ILE A 85 -5.40 16.86 18.86
N SER A 86 -4.93 18.08 18.62
CA SER A 86 -5.72 19.30 18.73
C SER A 86 -6.05 19.89 17.36
N LYS A 87 -7.04 20.79 17.31
CA LYS A 87 -7.33 21.58 16.12
C LYS A 87 -6.10 22.31 15.58
N ALA A 88 -5.25 22.85 16.46
CA ALA A 88 -4.04 23.57 16.06
C ALA A 88 -3.03 22.65 15.34
N ASP A 89 -2.90 21.40 15.78
CA ASP A 89 -2.03 20.41 15.12
C ASP A 89 -2.52 20.10 13.70
N LEU A 90 -3.83 19.90 13.54
CA LEU A 90 -4.46 19.64 12.23
C LEU A 90 -4.30 20.83 11.27
N GLN A 91 -4.54 22.05 11.76
CA GLN A 91 -4.34 23.27 10.98
C GLN A 91 -2.89 23.44 10.55
N GLN A 92 -1.94 23.15 11.45
CA GLN A 92 -0.52 23.21 11.14
C GLN A 92 -0.13 22.13 10.12
N TYR A 93 -0.68 20.92 10.22
CA TYR A 93 -0.45 19.84 9.26
C TYR A 93 -0.94 20.22 7.86
N ILE A 94 -2.20 20.65 7.73
CA ILE A 94 -2.77 21.11 6.45
C ILE A 94 -1.92 22.23 5.87
N LYS A 95 -1.59 23.26 6.67
CA LYS A 95 -0.77 24.39 6.25
C LYS A 95 0.63 23.99 5.79
N SER A 96 1.20 22.92 6.33
CA SER A 96 2.58 22.48 5.98
C SER A 96 2.62 21.49 4.83
N HIS A 97 1.58 20.67 4.65
CA HIS A 97 1.58 19.55 3.73
C HIS A 97 0.72 19.78 2.47
N TYR A 98 -0.40 20.49 2.56
CA TYR A 98 -1.32 20.71 1.43
C TYR A 98 -0.91 21.96 0.64
N GLN A 99 0.29 21.89 0.05
CA GLN A 99 0.87 22.96 -0.75
C GLN A 99 0.58 22.77 -2.25
N PRO A 100 0.45 23.85 -3.03
CA PRO A 100 0.14 23.75 -4.46
C PRO A 100 1.18 22.94 -5.26
N GLY A 101 2.46 22.95 -4.87
CA GLY A 101 3.49 22.11 -5.51
C GLY A 101 3.44 20.62 -5.18
N ARG A 102 2.49 20.18 -4.34
CA ARG A 102 2.32 18.80 -3.87
C ARG A 102 0.90 18.26 -4.06
N ILE A 103 0.06 18.99 -4.80
CA ILE A 103 -1.32 18.61 -5.10
C ILE A 103 -1.43 18.41 -6.61
N VAL A 104 -2.00 17.28 -7.00
CA VAL A 104 -2.35 16.97 -8.39
C VAL A 104 -3.86 16.81 -8.47
N LEU A 105 -4.49 17.49 -9.43
CA LEU A 105 -5.90 17.28 -9.77
C LEU A 105 -5.97 16.39 -11.00
N ALA A 106 -6.37 15.14 -10.81
CA ALA A 106 -6.62 14.18 -11.87
C ALA A 106 -8.11 14.12 -12.24
N GLY A 107 -8.41 13.82 -13.50
CA GLY A 107 -9.78 13.60 -13.97
C GLY A 107 -9.79 12.59 -15.10
N ALA A 108 -10.70 11.62 -15.04
CA ALA A 108 -10.89 10.59 -16.06
C ALA A 108 -12.37 10.40 -16.39
N GLY A 109 -12.70 10.31 -17.67
CA GLY A 109 -14.07 10.14 -18.18
C GLY A 109 -14.53 11.29 -19.07
N GLY A 110 -15.81 11.67 -18.98
CA GLY A 110 -16.44 12.68 -19.84
C GLY A 110 -16.08 14.13 -19.50
N ILE A 111 -14.79 14.45 -19.36
CA ILE A 111 -14.29 15.79 -19.10
C ILE A 111 -13.18 16.17 -20.09
N GLU A 112 -13.31 17.35 -20.69
CA GLU A 112 -12.26 17.97 -21.52
C GLU A 112 -11.17 18.59 -20.63
N HIS A 113 -9.91 18.47 -21.06
CA HIS A 113 -8.76 18.92 -20.28
C HIS A 113 -8.82 20.42 -19.98
N GLU A 114 -9.14 21.23 -21.00
CA GLU A 114 -9.23 22.70 -20.89
C GLU A 114 -10.27 23.10 -19.84
N LYS A 115 -11.42 22.42 -19.82
CA LYS A 115 -12.47 22.65 -18.82
C LYS A 115 -12.00 22.27 -17.41
N LEU A 116 -11.25 21.18 -17.25
CA LEU A 116 -10.68 20.80 -15.96
C LEU A 116 -9.66 21.85 -15.48
N VAL A 117 -8.81 22.35 -16.38
CA VAL A 117 -7.83 23.41 -16.08
C VAL A 117 -8.54 24.71 -15.68
N GLU A 118 -9.62 25.10 -16.36
CA GLU A 118 -10.44 26.25 -15.99
C GLU A 118 -11.03 26.10 -14.58
N LEU A 119 -11.59 24.91 -14.26
CA LEU A 119 -12.11 24.62 -12.93
C LEU A 119 -11.00 24.61 -11.87
N ALA A 120 -9.81 24.10 -12.20
CA ALA A 120 -8.66 24.12 -11.31
C ALA A 120 -8.24 25.57 -10.99
N ASN A 121 -8.08 26.40 -12.02
CA ASN A 121 -7.72 27.81 -11.87
C ASN A 121 -8.78 28.59 -11.08
N LYS A 122 -10.07 28.31 -11.32
CA LYS A 122 -11.17 28.95 -10.60
C LYS A 122 -11.15 28.61 -9.12
N ASN A 123 -11.02 27.32 -8.77
CA ASN A 123 -11.29 26.84 -7.42
C ASN A 123 -10.03 26.71 -6.53
N PHE A 124 -8.84 26.54 -7.11
CA PHE A 124 -7.58 26.34 -6.36
C PHE A 124 -6.61 27.53 -6.41
N SER A 125 -7.00 28.65 -7.05
CA SER A 125 -6.14 29.85 -7.14
C SER A 125 -5.80 30.51 -5.79
N GLY A 126 -6.54 30.17 -4.72
CA GLY A 126 -6.28 30.66 -3.37
C GLY A 126 -5.06 30.02 -2.67
N LEU A 127 -4.58 28.87 -3.16
CA LEU A 127 -3.47 28.15 -2.55
C LEU A 127 -2.16 28.92 -2.69
N LYS A 128 -1.57 29.29 -1.55
CA LYS A 128 -0.26 29.94 -1.48
C LYS A 128 0.80 28.94 -1.06
N ASN A 129 1.92 28.94 -1.77
CA ASN A 129 3.09 28.20 -1.31
C ASN A 129 3.71 28.95 -0.12
N THR A 130 3.59 28.37 1.08
CA THR A 130 3.99 28.99 2.35
C THR A 130 5.09 28.24 3.08
N SER A 131 5.48 27.05 2.59
CA SER A 131 6.53 26.23 3.20
C SER A 131 7.67 25.99 2.23
N SER A 132 8.89 25.94 2.75
CA SER A 132 10.06 25.41 2.02
C SER A 132 9.92 23.90 1.79
N ASP A 133 10.48 23.39 0.70
CA ASP A 133 10.51 21.96 0.40
C ASP A 133 11.02 21.14 1.59
N PHE A 134 10.14 20.28 2.12
CA PHE A 134 10.49 19.35 3.18
C PHE A 134 11.28 18.19 2.60
N LYS A 135 12.58 18.13 2.91
CA LYS A 135 13.43 17.00 2.55
C LYS A 135 13.42 15.99 3.70
N LEU A 136 12.70 14.89 3.51
CA LEU A 136 12.85 13.71 4.35
C LEU A 136 14.26 13.13 4.14
N GLY A 137 14.89 12.72 5.23
CA GLY A 137 16.10 11.88 5.14
C GLY A 137 15.75 10.50 4.60
N PRO A 138 16.74 9.75 4.07
CA PRO A 138 16.49 8.43 3.52
C PRO A 138 15.99 7.46 4.58
N CYS A 139 15.12 6.54 4.18
CA CYS A 139 14.69 5.45 5.05
C CYS A 139 15.65 4.26 4.92
N ARG A 140 16.25 3.84 6.04
CA ARG A 140 17.19 2.72 6.08
C ARG A 140 16.48 1.42 6.45
N TYR A 141 16.62 0.39 5.61
CA TYR A 141 16.27 -0.98 5.97
C TYR A 141 17.29 -1.56 6.97
N THR A 142 16.81 -2.16 8.06
CA THR A 142 17.68 -2.69 9.13
C THR A 142 17.85 -4.20 9.13
N GLY A 143 16.85 -4.95 8.67
CA GLY A 143 16.82 -6.42 8.77
C GLY A 143 16.72 -6.90 10.22
N SER A 144 15.52 -7.28 10.67
CA SER A 144 15.30 -7.78 12.03
C SER A 144 14.01 -8.60 12.10
N GLU A 145 13.67 -9.13 13.28
CA GLU A 145 12.44 -9.91 13.48
C GLU A 145 11.65 -9.44 14.70
N ILE A 146 10.33 -9.58 14.60
CA ILE A 146 9.38 -9.48 15.73
C ILE A 146 8.55 -10.76 15.72
N ARG A 147 8.35 -11.35 16.90
CA ARG A 147 7.50 -12.53 17.09
C ARG A 147 6.48 -12.24 18.18
N VAL A 148 5.21 -12.18 17.81
CA VAL A 148 4.09 -12.07 18.74
C VAL A 148 3.53 -13.48 18.92
N ARG A 149 3.69 -14.04 20.13
CA ARG A 149 3.26 -15.40 20.43
C ARG A 149 1.90 -15.38 21.13
N ASP A 150 0.91 -15.98 20.48
CA ASP A 150 -0.39 -16.30 21.05
C ASP A 150 -0.74 -17.75 20.72
N ASP A 151 -0.60 -18.63 21.71
CA ASP A 151 -0.85 -20.07 21.56
C ASP A 151 -2.35 -20.41 21.44
N SER A 152 -3.25 -19.43 21.60
CA SER A 152 -4.69 -19.62 21.40
C SER A 152 -5.13 -19.47 19.94
N MET A 153 -4.29 -18.90 19.09
CA MET A 153 -4.59 -18.72 17.67
C MET A 153 -4.46 -20.04 16.90
N PRO A 154 -5.43 -20.39 16.04
CA PRO A 154 -5.40 -21.64 15.29
C PRO A 154 -4.35 -21.65 14.17
N LEU A 155 -4.00 -20.48 13.63
CA LEU A 155 -3.11 -20.32 12.50
C LEU A 155 -2.04 -19.28 12.81
N VAL A 156 -0.88 -19.43 12.16
CA VAL A 156 0.23 -18.47 12.23
C VAL A 156 0.23 -17.61 10.98
N HIS A 157 0.33 -16.29 11.20
CA HIS A 157 0.44 -15.27 10.17
C HIS A 157 1.88 -14.74 10.14
N VAL A 158 2.54 -14.83 8.98
CA VAL A 158 3.96 -14.48 8.85
C VAL A 158 4.17 -13.64 7.61
N ALA A 159 4.95 -12.57 7.73
CA ALA A 159 5.52 -11.86 6.59
C ALA A 159 7.05 -11.89 6.66
N LEU A 160 7.67 -12.38 5.59
CA LEU A 160 9.12 -12.38 5.42
C LEU A 160 9.45 -11.45 4.23
N ALA A 161 10.31 -10.46 4.45
CA ALA A 161 10.67 -9.50 3.41
C ALA A 161 12.14 -9.12 3.45
N VAL A 162 12.65 -8.78 2.27
CA VAL A 162 13.93 -8.12 2.05
C VAL A 162 13.71 -6.68 1.60
N GLU A 163 14.77 -5.88 1.60
CA GLU A 163 14.74 -4.55 1.00
C GLU A 163 14.39 -4.64 -0.49
N GLY A 164 13.36 -3.92 -0.89
CA GLY A 164 12.91 -3.81 -2.27
C GLY A 164 13.42 -2.54 -2.94
N ALA A 165 12.98 -2.31 -4.18
CA ALA A 165 13.36 -1.16 -4.97
C ALA A 165 12.40 0.04 -4.78
N GLY A 166 12.92 1.26 -4.91
CA GLY A 166 12.09 2.47 -4.93
C GLY A 166 11.38 2.69 -6.27
N TRP A 167 10.38 3.58 -6.31
CA TRP A 167 9.58 3.85 -7.51
C TRP A 167 10.39 4.23 -8.75
N THR A 168 11.46 5.01 -8.57
CA THR A 168 12.31 5.50 -9.67
C THR A 168 13.48 4.57 -10.01
N ASP A 169 13.63 3.47 -9.28
CA ASP A 169 14.71 2.53 -9.50
C ASP A 169 14.46 1.70 -10.78
N ALA A 170 15.51 1.47 -11.56
CA ALA A 170 15.44 0.63 -12.76
C ALA A 170 15.08 -0.83 -12.42
N ASP A 171 15.41 -1.28 -11.20
CA ASP A 171 15.15 -2.64 -10.73
C ASP A 171 13.70 -2.83 -10.24
N ASN A 172 12.90 -1.77 -10.15
CA ASN A 172 11.48 -1.88 -9.78
C ASN A 172 10.68 -2.78 -10.74
N ILE A 173 10.84 -2.58 -12.06
CA ILE A 173 10.14 -3.39 -13.07
C ILE A 173 10.59 -4.87 -13.04
N PRO A 174 11.90 -5.20 -13.03
CA PRO A 174 12.36 -6.57 -12.77
C PRO A 174 11.77 -7.18 -11.49
N LEU A 175 11.68 -6.42 -10.40
CA LEU A 175 11.12 -6.90 -9.14
C LEU A 175 9.61 -7.16 -9.22
N MET A 176 8.86 -6.34 -9.98
CA MET A 176 7.45 -6.62 -10.29
C MET A 176 7.28 -7.92 -11.07
N VAL A 177 8.18 -8.21 -12.02
CA VAL A 177 8.19 -9.49 -12.76
C VAL A 177 8.51 -10.65 -11.83
N ALA A 178 9.52 -10.51 -10.96
CA ALA A 178 9.87 -11.53 -9.97
C ALA A 178 8.71 -11.81 -8.99
N ASN A 179 8.07 -10.76 -8.49
CA ASN A 179 6.88 -10.85 -7.64
C ASN A 179 5.73 -11.59 -8.35
N THR A 180 5.48 -11.26 -9.63
CA THR A 180 4.45 -11.90 -10.44
C THR A 180 4.76 -13.37 -10.73
N LEU A 181 6.04 -13.73 -10.87
CA LEU A 181 6.48 -15.11 -11.09
C LEU A 181 6.16 -16.00 -9.88
N ILE A 182 6.44 -15.52 -8.66
CA ILE A 182 6.08 -16.21 -7.41
C ILE A 182 4.57 -16.25 -7.24
N GLY A 183 3.93 -15.09 -7.41
CA GLY A 183 2.48 -14.92 -7.37
C GLY A 183 1.86 -15.11 -5.99
N ALA A 184 0.59 -15.47 -6.00
CA ALA A 184 -0.19 -15.79 -4.80
C ALA A 184 -0.88 -17.13 -4.99
N TRP A 185 -1.14 -17.81 -3.89
CA TRP A 185 -1.85 -19.09 -3.87
C TRP A 185 -2.67 -19.20 -2.59
N ASP A 186 -3.83 -19.84 -2.70
CA ASP A 186 -4.65 -20.24 -1.56
C ASP A 186 -5.24 -21.63 -1.81
N ARG A 187 -5.58 -22.33 -0.72
CA ARG A 187 -6.11 -23.70 -0.77
C ARG A 187 -7.43 -23.84 -1.54
N SER A 188 -8.16 -22.75 -1.78
CA SER A 188 -9.40 -22.78 -2.56
C SER A 188 -9.17 -22.72 -4.07
N GLN A 189 -7.97 -22.33 -4.52
CA GLN A 189 -7.63 -22.29 -5.95
C GLN A 189 -7.59 -23.70 -6.55
N GLY A 190 -8.40 -23.89 -7.60
CA GLY A 190 -8.51 -25.17 -8.32
C GLY A 190 -7.23 -25.64 -9.05
N GLY A 191 -6.16 -24.82 -9.07
CA GLY A 191 -4.89 -25.17 -9.70
C GLY A 191 -4.13 -26.30 -8.99
N GLY A 192 -4.26 -26.44 -7.66
CA GLY A 192 -3.59 -27.48 -6.87
C GLY A 192 -2.12 -27.74 -7.25
N ALA A 193 -1.77 -28.99 -7.54
CA ALA A 193 -0.42 -29.38 -8.00
C ALA A 193 -0.05 -28.90 -9.42
N ASN A 194 -1.03 -28.44 -10.21
CA ASN A 194 -0.81 -27.96 -11.59
C ASN A 194 -0.45 -26.46 -11.63
N ASN A 195 -0.13 -25.86 -10.48
CA ASN A 195 0.27 -24.47 -10.42
C ASN A 195 1.58 -24.19 -11.15
N ALA A 196 1.61 -23.03 -11.81
CA ALA A 196 2.75 -22.50 -12.53
C ALA A 196 3.94 -22.20 -11.60
N SER A 197 3.64 -21.59 -10.45
CA SER A 197 4.61 -21.23 -9.40
C SER A 197 5.07 -22.49 -8.65
N PHE A 198 6.38 -22.62 -8.45
CA PHE A 198 6.95 -23.76 -7.74
C PHE A 198 6.54 -23.72 -6.26
N LEU A 199 6.55 -22.54 -5.65
CA LEU A 199 6.10 -22.35 -4.27
C LEU A 199 4.62 -22.74 -4.11
N ALA A 200 3.76 -22.40 -5.08
CA ALA A 200 2.35 -22.81 -5.08
C ALA A 200 2.17 -24.33 -5.14
N ARG A 201 2.98 -25.03 -5.95
CA ARG A 201 2.96 -26.49 -6.01
C ARG A 201 3.43 -27.11 -4.69
N ALA A 202 4.53 -26.63 -4.13
CA ALA A 202 5.05 -27.11 -2.85
C ALA A 202 4.01 -26.90 -1.74
N ALA A 203 3.45 -25.69 -1.62
CA ALA A 203 2.43 -25.37 -0.64
C ALA A 203 1.17 -26.26 -0.78
N SER A 204 0.77 -26.59 -2.01
CA SER A 204 -0.38 -27.45 -2.28
C SER A 204 -0.12 -28.94 -2.01
N ILE A 205 1.04 -29.48 -2.39
CA ILE A 205 1.34 -30.92 -2.31
C ILE A 205 1.76 -31.31 -0.89
N GLU A 206 2.60 -30.48 -0.27
CA GLU A 206 3.18 -30.72 1.06
C GLU A 206 2.31 -30.10 2.17
N ASN A 207 1.20 -29.43 1.81
CA ASN A 207 0.24 -28.84 2.74
C ASN A 207 0.83 -27.73 3.65
N LEU A 208 1.86 -27.02 3.17
CA LEU A 208 2.68 -26.09 3.95
C LEU A 208 1.94 -24.85 4.46
N ALA A 209 0.96 -24.37 3.71
CA ALA A 209 0.24 -23.13 4.01
C ALA A 209 -1.25 -23.25 3.64
N HIS A 210 -2.06 -22.38 4.23
CA HIS A 210 -3.45 -22.13 3.84
C HIS A 210 -3.50 -21.14 2.66
N SER A 211 -2.62 -20.14 2.70
CA SER A 211 -2.40 -19.19 1.63
C SER A 211 -1.02 -18.56 1.73
N PHE A 212 -0.53 -18.06 0.60
CA PHE A 212 0.56 -17.10 0.56
C PHE A 212 0.35 -16.07 -0.54
N GLN A 213 0.97 -14.92 -0.38
CA GLN A 213 0.99 -13.86 -1.36
C GLN A 213 2.38 -13.23 -1.39
N SER A 214 3.00 -13.25 -2.57
CA SER A 214 4.17 -12.40 -2.84
C SER A 214 3.70 -10.94 -2.94
N PHE A 215 4.38 -10.05 -2.22
CA PHE A 215 4.11 -8.61 -2.25
C PHE A 215 5.36 -7.83 -2.63
N ASN A 216 5.15 -6.71 -3.32
CA ASN A 216 6.16 -5.71 -3.62
C ASN A 216 5.58 -4.34 -3.28
N THR A 217 6.10 -3.70 -2.23
CA THR A 217 5.69 -2.37 -1.78
C THR A 217 6.81 -1.41 -2.10
N CYS A 218 6.54 -0.43 -2.96
CA CYS A 218 7.52 0.57 -3.37
C CYS A 218 7.23 1.91 -2.69
N TYR A 219 8.28 2.52 -2.16
CA TYR A 219 8.31 3.91 -1.69
C TYR A 219 9.21 4.73 -2.61
N LYS A 220 9.32 6.03 -2.37
CA LYS A 220 10.13 6.91 -3.21
C LYS A 220 11.59 6.45 -3.32
N ASP A 221 12.22 6.10 -2.21
CA ASP A 221 13.67 5.83 -2.09
C ASP A 221 14.02 4.39 -1.71
N THR A 222 13.04 3.58 -1.29
CA THR A 222 13.22 2.18 -0.84
C THR A 222 11.96 1.36 -1.15
N GLY A 223 11.99 0.06 -0.91
CA GLY A 223 10.79 -0.78 -0.92
C GLY A 223 10.87 -1.95 0.05
N LEU A 224 9.83 -2.79 0.04
CA LEU A 224 9.82 -4.12 0.64
C LEU A 224 9.34 -5.12 -0.40
N TRP A 225 10.11 -6.18 -0.60
CA TRP A 225 9.68 -7.33 -1.39
C TRP A 225 9.72 -8.57 -0.52
N GLY A 226 8.62 -9.32 -0.51
CA GLY A 226 8.44 -10.36 0.46
C GLY A 226 7.29 -11.30 0.16
N ILE A 227 7.07 -12.23 1.08
CA ILE A 227 5.94 -13.17 1.06
C ILE A 227 5.23 -13.10 2.39
N TYR A 228 3.92 -12.85 2.33
CA TYR A 228 3.01 -13.03 3.44
C TYR A 228 2.35 -14.40 3.30
N PHE A 229 2.27 -15.18 4.38
CA PHE A 229 1.61 -16.47 4.36
C PHE A 229 0.88 -16.77 5.67
N VAL A 230 -0.14 -17.62 5.55
CA VAL A 230 -0.91 -18.15 6.67
C VAL A 230 -0.73 -19.65 6.68
N SER A 231 -0.33 -20.23 7.81
CA SER A 231 -0.02 -21.67 7.91
C SER A 231 -0.36 -22.24 9.28
N GLU A 232 -0.37 -23.57 9.35
CA GLU A 232 -0.43 -24.30 10.61
C GLU A 232 0.89 -24.11 11.40
N PRO A 233 0.86 -24.03 12.74
CA PRO A 233 2.07 -23.76 13.54
C PRO A 233 3.26 -24.70 13.27
N MET A 234 2.97 -25.97 12.97
CA MET A 234 4.00 -26.99 12.71
C MET A 234 4.57 -26.95 11.28
N GLN A 235 4.05 -26.10 10.40
CA GLN A 235 4.46 -26.01 8.98
C GLN A 235 5.29 -24.75 8.67
N VAL A 236 5.47 -23.86 9.63
CA VAL A 236 6.12 -22.55 9.43
C VAL A 236 7.56 -22.72 8.94
N GLU A 237 8.34 -23.61 9.55
CA GLU A 237 9.75 -23.82 9.18
C GLU A 237 9.89 -24.37 7.76
N ASP A 238 9.07 -25.37 7.40
CA ASP A 238 9.06 -25.97 6.07
C ASP A 238 8.59 -24.97 4.99
N MET A 239 7.61 -24.11 5.32
CA MET A 239 7.18 -23.04 4.44
C MET A 239 8.28 -22.00 4.22
N VAL A 240 8.96 -21.54 5.28
CA VAL A 240 10.09 -20.60 5.17
C VAL A 240 11.23 -21.20 4.34
N PHE A 241 11.56 -22.48 4.53
CA PHE A 241 12.54 -23.18 3.72
C PHE A 241 12.18 -23.16 2.23
N ASN A 242 10.91 -23.44 1.88
CA ASN A 242 10.44 -23.41 0.50
C ASN A 242 10.43 -21.99 -0.10
N ILE A 243 10.12 -20.96 0.70
CA ILE A 243 10.23 -19.55 0.29
C ILE A 243 11.68 -19.20 -0.07
N GLN A 244 12.62 -19.51 0.82
CA GLN A 244 14.04 -19.25 0.60
C GLN A 244 14.57 -20.00 -0.63
N ARG A 245 14.13 -21.24 -0.83
CA ARG A 245 14.46 -22.03 -2.02
C ARG A 245 13.94 -21.39 -3.30
N GLU A 246 12.74 -20.84 -3.29
CA GLU A 246 12.17 -20.15 -4.46
C GLU A 246 12.93 -18.86 -4.78
N TRP A 247 13.31 -18.08 -3.76
CA TRP A 247 14.18 -16.92 -3.95
C TRP A 247 15.56 -17.29 -4.50
N MET A 248 16.18 -18.36 -4.01
CA MET A 248 17.46 -18.85 -4.56
C MET A 248 17.32 -19.35 -6.00
N LYS A 249 16.20 -20.00 -6.34
CA LYS A 249 15.90 -20.43 -7.71
C LYS A 249 15.82 -19.24 -8.66
N LEU A 250 15.20 -18.14 -8.25
CA LEU A 250 15.15 -16.90 -9.05
C LEU A 250 16.56 -16.40 -9.41
N CYS A 251 17.52 -16.52 -8.49
CA CYS A 251 18.90 -16.09 -8.72
C CYS A 251 19.73 -17.05 -9.59
N LEU A 252 19.40 -18.35 -9.61
CA LEU A 252 20.30 -19.38 -10.14
C LEU A 252 19.78 -20.13 -11.36
N THR A 253 18.48 -20.42 -11.41
CA THR A 253 17.93 -21.42 -12.35
C THR A 253 16.59 -21.02 -12.96
N VAL A 254 16.18 -19.75 -12.83
CA VAL A 254 14.98 -19.25 -13.52
C VAL A 254 15.10 -19.42 -15.03
N THR A 255 14.05 -19.92 -15.65
CA THR A 255 14.03 -20.17 -17.10
C THR A 255 13.42 -19.01 -17.87
N GLU A 256 13.83 -18.84 -19.13
CA GLU A 256 13.26 -17.81 -20.02
C GLU A 256 11.73 -17.96 -20.17
N GLY A 257 11.24 -19.21 -20.24
CA GLY A 257 9.80 -19.49 -20.33
C GLY A 257 9.02 -19.04 -19.08
N GLU A 258 9.60 -19.18 -17.88
CA GLU A 258 8.98 -18.68 -16.64
C GLU A 258 8.92 -17.15 -16.61
N VAL A 259 10.00 -16.50 -17.06
CA VAL A 259 10.10 -15.03 -17.14
C VAL A 259 9.10 -14.48 -18.16
N GLU A 260 9.02 -15.05 -19.35
CA GLU A 260 8.07 -14.60 -20.39
C GLU A 260 6.61 -14.78 -19.93
N ARG A 261 6.30 -15.89 -19.25
CA ARG A 261 4.98 -16.07 -18.62
C ARG A 261 4.70 -14.99 -17.58
N ALA A 262 5.65 -14.69 -16.71
CA ALA A 262 5.49 -13.67 -15.67
C ALA A 262 5.31 -12.26 -16.26
N LYS A 263 6.07 -11.91 -17.31
CA LYS A 263 5.89 -10.65 -18.05
C LYS A 263 4.50 -10.54 -18.67
N ASN A 264 4.01 -11.61 -19.29
CA ASN A 264 2.67 -11.62 -19.89
C ASN A 264 1.60 -11.47 -18.81
N LEU A 265 1.71 -12.19 -17.70
CA LEU A 265 0.80 -12.08 -16.57
C LEU A 265 0.81 -10.66 -15.96
N LEU A 266 2.00 -10.06 -15.79
CA LEU A 266 2.14 -8.71 -15.27
C LEU A 266 1.44 -7.69 -16.19
N LYS A 267 1.68 -7.75 -17.51
CA LYS A 267 1.01 -6.88 -18.49
C LYS A 267 -0.50 -7.05 -18.43
N THR A 268 -0.99 -8.28 -18.35
CA THR A 268 -2.43 -8.55 -18.24
C THR A 268 -2.99 -7.95 -16.95
N ASN A 269 -2.34 -8.18 -15.80
CA ASN A 269 -2.79 -7.64 -14.52
C ASN A 269 -2.83 -6.10 -14.53
N MET A 270 -1.79 -5.45 -15.06
CA MET A 270 -1.75 -3.99 -15.17
C MET A 270 -2.88 -3.46 -16.06
N LEU A 271 -3.13 -4.09 -17.22
CA LEU A 271 -4.21 -3.65 -18.11
C LEU A 271 -5.60 -3.88 -17.51
N LEU A 272 -5.80 -4.99 -16.79
CA LEU A 272 -7.08 -5.28 -16.12
C LEU A 272 -7.33 -4.35 -14.93
N GLN A 273 -6.28 -3.90 -14.24
CA GLN A 273 -6.41 -2.91 -13.18
C GLN A 273 -6.90 -1.55 -13.69
N LEU A 274 -6.66 -1.21 -14.95
CA LEU A 274 -7.08 0.05 -15.57
C LEU A 274 -8.52 0.03 -16.09
N ASP A 275 -9.34 -0.96 -15.70
CA ASP A 275 -10.74 -1.02 -16.13
C ASP A 275 -11.63 -0.06 -15.32
N GLY A 276 -12.06 1.02 -16.00
CA GLY A 276 -12.99 2.01 -15.48
C GLY A 276 -12.36 3.36 -15.15
N THR A 277 -13.20 4.37 -14.97
CA THR A 277 -12.72 5.75 -14.77
C THR A 277 -12.02 5.96 -13.43
N THR A 278 -12.39 5.22 -12.38
CA THR A 278 -11.78 5.39 -11.05
C THR A 278 -10.33 4.88 -11.04
N PRO A 279 -10.02 3.65 -11.47
CA PRO A 279 -8.62 3.20 -11.51
C PRO A 279 -7.75 4.01 -12.48
N ILE A 280 -8.29 4.45 -13.62
CA ILE A 280 -7.56 5.35 -14.54
C ILE A 280 -7.24 6.68 -13.87
N CYS A 281 -8.18 7.25 -13.10
CA CYS A 281 -7.95 8.51 -12.41
C CYS A 281 -6.90 8.37 -11.30
N GLU A 282 -6.84 7.21 -10.65
CA GLU A 282 -5.83 6.89 -9.64
C GLU A 282 -4.45 6.69 -10.27
N ASP A 283 -4.34 6.00 -11.41
CA ASP A 283 -3.08 5.80 -12.15
C ASP A 283 -2.46 7.12 -12.67
N ILE A 284 -3.30 8.10 -13.02
CA ILE A 284 -2.85 9.43 -13.44
C ILE A 284 -2.28 10.25 -12.26
N GLY A 285 -2.82 10.04 -11.05
CA GLY A 285 -2.58 10.87 -9.86
C GLY A 285 -1.24 10.60 -9.17
#